data_AF-A0A8C0JA03-F1
#
_entry.id   AF-A0A8C0JA03-F1
#
_cell.length_a   1.000
_cell.length_b   1.000
_cell.length_c   1.000
_cell.angle_alpha   90.00
_cell.angle_beta   90.00
_cell.angle_gamma   90.00
#
_symmetry.space_group_name_H-M   'P 1'
#
loop_
_entity.id
_entity.type
_entity.pdbx_description
1 polymer ?
#
loop_
_entity_poly.entity_id
_entity_poly.type
_entity_poly.pdbx_seq_one_letter_code
_entity_poly.pdbx_strand_id
1 'polypeptide(L)' 'MVNFVQAVRDYWVHILCPMGFVIGCYLDRRNDEKLSAFRNKSMLFKRELKPGEEVTWR' A
#
# COMPACT_ATOMS: atom_id res chain seq x y z
N MET A 1 -35.49 11.09 10.63
CA MET A 1 -35.00 10.15 9.60
C MET A 1 -33.82 10.79 8.90
N VAL A 2 -32.67 10.12 8.83
CA VAL A 2 -31.50 10.66 8.12
C VAL A 2 -31.76 10.54 6.63
N ASN A 3 -31.74 11.66 5.91
CA ASN A 3 -31.89 11.67 4.47
C ASN A 3 -30.53 11.38 3.82
N PHE A 4 -30.33 10.13 3.39
CA PHE A 4 -29.07 9.68 2.79
C PHE A 4 -28.64 10.50 1.58
N VAL A 5 -29.61 11.01 0.78
CA VAL A 5 -29.30 11.82 -0.40
C VAL A 5 -28.67 13.16 -0.01
N GLN A 6 -29.18 13.80 1.04
CA GLN A 6 -28.61 15.04 1.57
C GLN A 6 -27.25 14.79 2.23
N ALA A 7 -27.10 13.70 2.99
CA ALA A 7 -25.84 13.35 3.62
C ALA A 7 -24.72 13.09 2.60
N VAL A 8 -25.00 12.39 1.49
CA VAL A 8 -24.01 12.21 0.42
C VAL A 8 -23.66 13.55 -0.23
N ARG A 9 -24.65 14.41 -0.52
CA ARG A 9 -24.40 15.72 -1.14
C ARG A 9 -23.54 16.65 -0.27
N ASP A 10 -23.73 16.61 1.04
CA ASP A 10 -23.09 17.56 1.94
C ASP A 10 -21.74 17.03 2.48
N TYR A 11 -21.55 15.71 2.62
CA TYR A 11 -20.36 15.12 3.25
C TYR A 11 -19.41 14.34 2.31
N TRP A 12 -19.71 14.20 1.01
CA TRP A 12 -18.86 13.44 0.07
C TRP A 12 -17.39 13.89 0.04
N VAL A 13 -17.13 15.19 0.26
CA VAL A 13 -15.77 15.77 0.23
C VAL A 13 -14.86 15.16 1.30
N HIS A 14 -15.41 14.74 2.44
CA HIS A 14 -14.62 14.15 3.53
C HIS A 14 -14.03 12.79 3.15
N ILE A 15 -14.58 12.10 2.16
CA ILE A 15 -14.07 10.81 1.68
C ILE A 15 -12.84 10.99 0.77
N LEU A 16 -12.64 12.17 0.17
CA LEU A 16 -11.57 12.40 -0.80
C LEU A 16 -10.17 12.22 -0.20
N CYS A 17 -9.94 12.73 1.01
CA CYS A 17 -8.62 12.66 1.64
C CYS A 17 -8.26 11.22 2.08
N PRO A 18 -9.12 10.47 2.80
CA PRO A 18 -8.87 9.06 3.08
C PRO A 18 -8.68 8.21 1.83
N MET A 19 -9.49 8.42 0.78
CA MET A 19 -9.32 7.71 -0.48
C MET A 19 -7.99 8.02 -1.16
N GLY A 20 -7.59 9.30 -1.18
CA GLY A 20 -6.29 9.72 -1.71
C GLY A 20 -5.12 9.06 -0.98
N PHE A 21 -5.20 8.97 0.36
CA PHE A 21 -4.20 8.27 1.17
C PHE A 21 -4.10 6.79 0.81
N VAL A 22 -5.23 6.09 0.71
CA VAL A 22 -5.27 4.67 0.32
C VAL A 22 -4.65 4.45 -1.06
N ILE A 23 -4.96 5.34 -2.02
CA ILE A 23 -4.38 5.30 -3.37
C ILE A 23 -2.86 5.54 -3.31
N GLY A 24 -2.40 6.52 -2.53
CA GLY A 24 -0.98 6.79 -2.33
C GLY A 24 -0.23 5.56 -1.81
N CYS A 25 -0.71 4.95 -0.71
CA CYS A 25 -0.12 3.74 -0.16
C CYS A 25 -0.09 2.58 -1.16
N TYR A 26 -1.13 2.45 -2.00
CA TYR A 26 -1.16 1.42 -3.04
C TYR A 26 -0.09 1.67 -4.11
N LEU A 27 0.08 2.93 -4.55
CA LEU A 27 1.08 3.29 -5.55
C LEU A 27 2.50 3.09 -5.01
N ASP A 28 2.75 3.45 -3.76
CA ASP A 28 4.05 3.26 -3.10
C ASP A 28 4.40 1.76 -3.03
N ARG A 29 3.48 0.91 -2.56
CA ARG A 29 3.68 -0.55 -2.54
C ARG A 29 3.98 -1.11 -3.93
N ARG A 30 3.26 -0.65 -4.95
CA ARG A 30 3.51 -1.06 -6.34
C ARG A 30 4.88 -0.61 -6.83
N ASN A 31 5.39 0.51 -6.35
CA ASN A 31 6.70 1.01 -6.70
C ASN A 31 7.81 0.18 -6.02
N ASP A 32 7.63 -0.16 -4.75
CA ASP A 32 8.55 -1.01 -4.00
C ASP A 32 8.69 -2.41 -4.63
N GLU A 33 7.58 -2.98 -5.11
CA GLU A 33 7.58 -4.24 -5.87
C GLU A 33 8.46 -4.16 -7.14
N LYS A 34 8.42 -3.03 -7.86
CA LYS A 34 9.27 -2.79 -9.04
C LYS A 34 10.75 -2.62 -8.66
N LEU A 35 11.03 -2.04 -7.50
CA LEU A 35 12.38 -1.81 -6.98
C LEU A 35 12.98 -3.03 -6.25
N SER A 36 12.33 -4.19 -6.32
CA SER A 36 12.76 -5.42 -5.65
C SER A 36 13.96 -6.13 -6.31
N ALA A 37 14.55 -5.59 -7.39
CA ALA A 37 15.62 -6.23 -8.17
C ALA A 37 16.88 -6.60 -7.34
N PHE A 38 17.20 -5.79 -6.32
CA PHE A 38 18.34 -6.00 -5.41
C PHE A 38 17.96 -6.62 -4.05
N ARG A 39 16.72 -7.09 -3.91
CA ARG A 39 16.25 -7.76 -2.68
C ARG A 39 17.08 -9.02 -2.39
N ASN A 40 17.53 -9.15 -1.14
CA ASN A 40 18.38 -10.24 -0.64
C ASN A 40 19.75 -10.40 -1.34
N LYS A 41 20.24 -9.36 -2.03
CA LYS A 41 21.54 -9.38 -2.73
C LYS A 41 22.59 -8.46 -2.10
N SER A 42 22.20 -7.62 -1.14
CA SER A 42 23.15 -6.72 -0.47
C SER A 42 24.11 -7.51 0.42
N MET A 43 25.38 -7.09 0.45
CA MET A 43 26.43 -7.80 1.20
C MET A 43 26.11 -7.96 2.69
N LEU A 44 25.38 -7.00 3.27
CA LEU A 44 25.04 -6.98 4.69
C LEU A 44 23.80 -7.85 5.01
N PHE A 45 22.78 -7.85 4.15
CA PHE A 45 21.49 -8.51 4.44
C PHE A 45 21.24 -9.78 3.63
N LYS A 46 22.18 -10.21 2.77
CA LYS A 46 22.08 -11.48 2.05
C LYS A 46 22.02 -12.65 3.05
N ARG A 47 21.02 -13.49 2.90
CA ARG A 47 20.84 -14.70 3.73
C ARG A 47 20.09 -15.78 2.96
N GLU A 48 20.18 -17.01 3.45
CA GLU A 48 19.31 -18.09 3.00
C GLU A 48 17.86 -17.83 3.45
N LEU A 49 16.91 -18.18 2.58
CA LEU A 49 15.49 -18.02 2.85
C LEU A 49 15.02 -19.14 3.78
N LYS A 50 14.12 -18.80 4.71
CA LYS A 50 13.52 -19.80 5.59
C LYS A 50 12.57 -20.71 4.76
N PRO A 51 12.32 -21.97 5.20
CA PRO A 51 11.33 -22.81 4.55
C PRO A 51 9.96 -22.11 4.50
N GLY A 52 9.41 -21.94 3.29
CA GLY A 52 8.14 -21.23 3.06
C GLY A 52 8.25 -19.69 2.92
N GLU A 53 9.45 -19.12 3.04
CA GLU A 53 9.70 -17.70 2.77
C GLU A 53 10.08 -17.52 1.29
N GLU A 54 9.25 -16.82 0.52
CA GLU A 54 9.55 -16.55 -0.89
C GLU A 54 10.52 -15.37 -1.07
N VAL A 55 10.40 -14.37 -0.19
CA VAL A 55 11.06 -13.06 -0.31
C VAL A 55 11.36 -12.50 1.07
N THR A 56 12.43 -11.70 1.20
CA THR A 56 12.83 -11.14 2.50
C THR A 56 11.95 -9.97 2.97
N TRP A 57 11.30 -9.26 2.03
CA TRP A 57 10.32 -8.20 2.30
C TRP A 57 9.40 -8.01 1.08
N ARG A 58 8.22 -7.41 1.30
CA ARG A 58 7.19 -7.14 0.29
C ARG A 58 6.95 -5.65 0.17
#